data_AF-A0A9E4E295-F1
#
_entry.id   AF-A0A9E4E295-F1
#
_cell.length_a   1.000
_cell.length_b   1.000
_cell.length_c   1.000
_cell.angle_alpha   90.00
_cell.angle_beta   90.00
_cell.angle_gamma   90.00
#
_symmetry.space_group_name_H-M   'P 1'
#
loop_
_entity.id
_entity.type
_entity.pdbx_description
1 polymer ?
#
loop_
_entity_poly.entity_id
_entity_poly.type
_entity_poly.pdbx_seq_one_letter_code
_entity_poly.pdbx_strand_id
1 'polypeptide(L)'
;TETPEEKPLDPANETSETPLESSEKGVPLEHIEDVAKLAADPNDWRTGDYGESLFGYGPYPKIPSDFPERYRPIWTHGVINLAGLPEEIKEHKRVEELMYRIRIKLWNDGRTDITSISLDPTTNKVYPFTANTVVVGYEGTGAAKRVFSISADPNFSQDLIIRIQSGEKPPGIQIIDKDTGGFNVYEFLEL
;
A
#
# COMPACT_ATOMS: atom_id res chain seq x y z
N THR A 1 -27.02 -25.72 -51.97
CA THR A 1 -27.12 -24.27 -51.72
C THR A 1 -28.49 -24.03 -51.14
N GLU A 2 -28.61 -24.05 -49.82
CA GLU A 2 -29.84 -23.67 -49.12
C GLU A 2 -29.40 -22.84 -47.90
N THR A 3 -29.78 -21.57 -47.95
CA THR A 3 -29.53 -20.56 -46.93
C THR A 3 -30.67 -20.65 -45.91
N PRO A 4 -30.41 -20.76 -44.60
CA PRO A 4 -31.49 -20.67 -43.62
C PRO A 4 -31.91 -19.20 -43.43
N GLU A 5 -33.22 -18.95 -43.54
CA GLU A 5 -33.88 -17.69 -43.20
C GLU A 5 -33.73 -17.38 -41.71
N GLU A 6 -33.12 -16.23 -41.40
CA GLU A 6 -33.15 -15.62 -40.06
C GLU A 6 -34.51 -14.97 -39.80
N LYS A 7 -35.12 -15.35 -38.68
CA LYS A 7 -36.37 -14.79 -38.15
C LYS A 7 -36.03 -13.59 -37.25
N PRO A 8 -36.74 -12.44 -37.34
CA PRO A 8 -36.43 -11.28 -36.52
C PRO A 8 -36.87 -11.46 -35.05
N LEU A 9 -36.05 -10.98 -34.13
CA LEU A 9 -36.32 -10.89 -32.69
C LEU A 9 -37.13 -9.62 -32.37
N ASP A 10 -38.23 -9.78 -31.65
CA ASP A 10 -39.04 -8.70 -31.07
C ASP A 10 -38.29 -7.97 -29.94
N PRO A 11 -38.37 -6.63 -29.84
CA PRO A 11 -37.86 -5.88 -28.71
C PRO A 11 -39.00 -5.52 -27.74
N ALA A 12 -39.09 -6.22 -26.63
CA ALA A 12 -39.87 -5.76 -25.48
C ALA A 12 -39.20 -6.24 -24.19
N ASN A 13 -38.39 -5.37 -23.58
CA ASN A 13 -38.01 -5.54 -22.18
C ASN A 13 -38.53 -4.31 -21.42
N GLU A 14 -39.63 -4.52 -20.71
CA GLU A 14 -40.29 -3.54 -19.85
C GLU A 14 -39.34 -3.13 -18.72
N THR A 15 -39.07 -1.83 -18.64
CA THR A 15 -38.39 -1.20 -17.51
C THR A 15 -39.41 -1.00 -16.40
N SER A 16 -39.42 -1.93 -15.43
CA SER A 16 -40.16 -1.76 -14.17
C SER A 16 -39.28 -0.97 -13.19
N GLU A 17 -39.56 0.32 -13.05
CA GLU A 17 -38.97 1.15 -12.00
C GLU A 17 -39.71 0.91 -10.68
N THR A 18 -39.07 0.23 -9.74
CA THR A 18 -39.52 0.17 -8.35
C THR A 18 -38.91 1.37 -7.59
N PRO A 19 -39.69 2.21 -6.90
CA PRO A 19 -39.14 3.27 -6.07
C PRO A 19 -38.37 2.69 -4.88
N LEU A 20 -37.09 3.08 -4.73
CA LEU A 20 -36.33 2.83 -3.51
C LEU A 20 -36.84 3.77 -2.41
N GLU A 21 -37.63 3.22 -1.47
CA GLU A 21 -37.94 3.89 -0.21
C GLU A 21 -36.63 4.13 0.57
N SER A 22 -36.26 5.41 0.68
CA SER A 22 -35.17 5.87 1.54
C SER A 22 -35.58 5.75 3.00
N SER A 23 -35.23 4.63 3.62
CA SER A 23 -35.27 4.45 5.07
C SER A 23 -34.03 5.10 5.70
N GLU A 24 -34.05 6.42 5.86
CA GLU A 24 -33.13 7.11 6.78
C GLU A 24 -33.58 6.83 8.23
N LYS A 25 -33.16 5.67 8.75
CA LYS A 25 -33.04 5.50 10.20
C LYS A 25 -31.68 6.04 10.61
N GLY A 26 -31.68 7.28 11.12
CA GLY A 26 -30.53 7.85 11.80
C GLY A 26 -30.04 6.89 12.88
N VAL A 27 -28.82 6.39 12.70
CA VAL A 27 -28.15 5.58 13.70
C VAL A 27 -27.73 6.52 14.85
N PRO A 28 -28.09 6.24 16.11
CA PRO A 28 -27.67 7.04 17.25
C PRO A 28 -26.15 7.07 17.35
N LEU A 29 -25.57 8.27 17.51
CA LEU A 29 -24.13 8.54 17.54
C LEU A 29 -23.40 7.98 18.80
N GLU A 30 -24.06 7.14 19.59
CA GLU A 30 -23.66 6.81 20.97
C GLU A 30 -22.85 5.51 21.09
N HIS A 31 -22.44 4.90 19.97
CA HIS A 31 -21.54 3.73 19.90
C HIS A 31 -20.50 3.92 18.79
N ILE A 32 -19.72 5.01 18.83
CA ILE A 32 -18.50 5.11 18.01
C ILE A 32 -17.31 4.81 18.92
N GLU A 33 -17.10 3.52 19.21
CA GLU A 33 -15.93 3.06 19.96
C GLU A 33 -14.62 3.16 19.13
N ASP A 34 -14.72 3.48 17.83
CA ASP A 34 -13.58 3.54 16.91
C ASP A 34 -13.18 4.99 16.53
N VAL A 35 -13.15 5.91 17.49
CA VAL A 35 -12.61 7.27 17.28
C VAL A 35 -11.31 7.45 18.05
N ALA A 36 -10.18 7.36 17.36
CA ALA A 36 -8.92 7.86 17.90
C ALA A 36 -8.99 9.39 18.02
N LYS A 37 -9.14 9.90 19.25
CA LYS A 37 -8.95 11.33 19.55
C LYS A 37 -7.46 11.64 19.53
N LEU A 38 -6.97 12.11 18.40
CA LEU A 38 -5.59 12.52 18.24
C LEU A 38 -5.40 13.92 18.85
N ALA A 39 -4.62 14.01 19.91
CA ALA A 39 -4.27 15.25 20.60
C ALA A 39 -3.08 15.99 19.95
N ALA A 40 -2.84 15.78 18.66
CA ALA A 40 -1.75 16.44 17.95
C ALA A 40 -2.10 17.89 17.66
N ASP A 41 -1.19 18.81 17.97
CA ASP A 41 -1.26 20.17 17.45
C ASP A 41 -1.28 20.09 15.92
N PRO A 42 -2.31 20.60 15.23
CA PRO A 42 -2.37 20.56 13.77
C PRO A 42 -1.17 21.25 13.09
N ASN A 43 -0.42 22.08 13.82
CA ASN A 43 0.78 22.77 13.35
C ASN A 43 2.08 21.99 13.63
N ASP A 44 2.08 21.01 14.54
CA ASP A 44 3.25 20.15 14.81
C ASP A 44 2.84 18.68 14.92
N TRP A 45 2.63 18.07 13.75
CA TRP A 45 2.33 16.65 13.64
C TRP A 45 3.53 15.73 13.91
N ARG A 46 4.66 16.24 14.42
CA ARG A 46 5.83 15.41 14.76
C ARG A 46 5.99 15.21 16.27
N THR A 47 5.36 16.04 17.11
CA THR A 47 5.55 16.04 18.57
C THR A 47 4.37 15.49 19.37
N GLY A 48 3.32 14.99 18.71
CA GLY A 48 2.12 14.48 19.35
C GLY A 48 2.30 13.10 19.96
N ASP A 49 1.58 12.84 21.06
CA ASP A 49 1.22 11.49 21.47
C ASP A 49 -0.01 11.08 20.66
N TYR A 50 0.20 10.24 19.64
CA TYR A 50 -0.86 9.83 18.71
C TYR A 50 -1.72 8.69 19.27
N GLY A 51 -1.40 8.17 20.46
CA GLY A 51 -2.08 7.01 21.03
C GLY A 51 -1.76 5.70 20.30
N GLU A 52 -2.78 4.86 20.12
CA GLU A 52 -2.65 3.50 19.59
C GLU A 52 -3.24 3.35 18.18
N SER A 53 -2.70 2.38 17.44
CA SER A 53 -3.17 1.95 16.14
C SER A 53 -4.66 1.59 16.13
N LEU A 54 -5.39 2.09 15.14
CA LEU A 54 -6.75 1.61 14.85
C LEU A 54 -6.79 0.17 14.29
N PHE A 55 -5.64 -0.41 13.95
CA PHE A 55 -5.53 -1.77 13.39
C PHE A 55 -4.88 -2.76 14.35
N GLY A 56 -4.64 -2.37 15.62
CA GLY A 56 -4.08 -3.25 16.64
C GLY A 56 -2.56 -3.40 16.62
N TYR A 57 -1.83 -2.55 15.88
CA TYR A 57 -0.36 -2.54 15.85
C TYR A 57 0.31 -1.85 17.06
N GLY A 58 -0.43 -1.68 18.16
CA GLY A 58 0.05 -0.97 19.35
C GLY A 58 0.30 0.53 19.14
N PRO A 59 1.09 1.17 20.03
CA PRO A 59 1.37 2.60 19.97
C PRO A 59 1.97 3.04 18.63
N TYR A 60 1.64 4.25 18.18
CA TYR A 60 2.28 4.83 17.01
C TYR A 60 3.77 5.13 17.28
N PRO A 61 4.67 4.90 16.30
CA PRO A 61 6.09 5.16 16.49
C PRO A 61 6.36 6.66 16.59
N LYS A 62 7.38 7.03 17.37
CA LYS A 62 7.85 8.42 17.46
C LYS A 62 8.37 8.89 16.11
N ILE A 63 7.83 10.01 15.63
CA ILE A 63 8.19 10.62 14.36
C ILE A 63 9.42 11.53 14.56
N PRO A 64 10.50 11.36 13.79
CA PRO A 64 11.65 12.26 13.81
C PRO A 64 11.28 13.71 13.46
N SER A 65 11.90 14.69 14.11
CA SER A 65 11.63 16.11 13.83
C SER A 65 12.02 16.52 12.40
N ASP A 66 12.97 15.81 11.79
CA ASP A 66 13.44 16.02 10.42
C ASP A 66 12.71 15.13 9.39
N PHE A 67 11.70 14.35 9.82
CA PHE A 67 10.95 13.47 8.93
C PHE A 67 10.22 14.30 7.84
N PRO A 68 10.32 13.94 6.55
CA PRO A 68 9.86 14.80 5.46
C PRO A 68 8.34 14.99 5.45
N GLU A 69 7.89 16.23 5.23
CA GLU A 69 6.46 16.58 5.16
C GLU A 69 5.68 15.77 4.12
N ARG A 70 6.32 15.48 2.98
CA ARG A 70 5.73 14.66 1.91
C ARG A 70 5.42 13.21 2.32
N TYR A 71 5.94 12.76 3.46
CA TYR A 71 5.70 11.42 4.01
C TYR A 71 4.91 11.50 5.32
N ARG A 72 4.11 12.55 5.51
CA ARG A 72 3.26 12.71 6.69
C ARG A 72 2.35 11.46 6.90
N PRO A 73 2.44 10.76 8.05
CA PRO A 73 1.67 9.55 8.29
C PRO A 73 0.17 9.78 8.38
N ILE A 74 -0.62 8.79 7.95
CA ILE A 74 -2.09 8.92 7.91
C ILE A 74 -2.73 9.26 9.25
N TRP A 75 -2.22 8.70 10.35
CA TRP A 75 -2.74 8.94 11.69
C TRP A 75 -2.51 10.37 12.16
N THR A 76 -1.82 11.20 11.38
CA THR A 76 -1.64 12.62 11.69
C THR A 76 -2.58 13.53 10.88
N HIS A 77 -3.38 12.99 9.97
CA HIS A 77 -4.32 13.74 9.14
C HIS A 77 -5.64 14.10 9.85
N GLY A 78 -5.72 13.88 11.16
CA GLY A 78 -6.93 14.10 11.97
C GLY A 78 -7.69 12.79 12.22
N VAL A 79 -8.97 12.91 12.57
CA VAL A 79 -9.82 11.76 12.91
C VAL A 79 -10.07 10.90 11.67
N ILE A 80 -9.48 9.70 11.64
CA ILE A 80 -9.85 8.66 10.67
C ILE A 80 -11.03 7.90 11.26
N ASN A 81 -12.20 8.04 10.65
CA ASN A 81 -13.36 7.19 10.98
C ASN A 81 -13.36 5.97 10.07
N LEU A 82 -13.03 4.80 10.61
CA LEU A 82 -13.09 3.54 9.87
C LEU A 82 -14.52 2.98 9.81
N ALA A 83 -15.44 3.46 10.66
CA ALA A 83 -16.82 3.00 10.67
C ALA A 83 -17.53 3.40 9.37
N GLY A 84 -18.14 2.42 8.71
CA GLY A 84 -18.84 2.61 7.43
C GLY A 84 -17.94 2.60 6.18
N LEU A 85 -16.61 2.48 6.33
CA LEU A 85 -15.75 2.25 5.17
C LEU A 85 -15.87 0.81 4.65
N PRO A 86 -15.88 0.59 3.32
CA PRO A 86 -15.72 -0.74 2.74
C PRO A 86 -14.45 -1.45 3.24
N GLU A 87 -14.49 -2.78 3.37
CA GLU A 87 -13.36 -3.56 3.89
C GLU A 87 -12.08 -3.40 3.05
N GLU A 88 -12.21 -3.26 1.73
CA GLU A 88 -11.08 -2.98 0.85
C GLU A 88 -10.38 -1.66 1.19
N ILE A 89 -11.15 -0.63 1.53
CA ILE A 89 -10.59 0.67 1.94
C ILE A 89 -9.92 0.55 3.30
N LYS A 90 -10.51 -0.21 4.23
CA LYS A 90 -9.90 -0.48 5.54
C LYS A 90 -8.57 -1.23 5.39
N GLU A 91 -8.53 -2.25 4.53
CA GLU A 91 -7.31 -2.99 4.22
C GLU A 91 -6.25 -2.08 3.59
N HIS A 92 -6.65 -1.22 2.65
CA HIS A 92 -5.73 -0.23 2.08
C HIS A 92 -5.14 0.68 3.17
N LYS A 93 -5.97 1.17 4.10
CA LYS A 93 -5.51 2.01 5.22
C LYS A 93 -4.62 1.25 6.21
N ARG A 94 -4.91 -0.04 6.44
CA ARG A 94 -4.08 -0.95 7.25
C ARG A 94 -2.68 -1.09 6.64
N VAL A 95 -2.61 -1.41 5.35
CA VAL A 95 -1.35 -1.49 4.60
C VAL A 95 -0.62 -0.15 4.62
N GLU A 96 -1.33 0.95 4.39
CA GLU A 96 -0.75 2.30 4.41
C GLU A 96 -0.12 2.63 5.77
N GLU A 97 -0.77 2.28 6.90
CA GLU A 97 -0.20 2.43 8.23
C GLU A 97 1.11 1.66 8.40
N LEU A 98 1.15 0.38 8.02
CA LEU A 98 2.37 -0.45 8.08
C LEU A 98 3.52 0.20 7.31
N MET A 99 3.23 0.73 6.13
CA MET A 99 4.24 1.37 5.27
C MET A 99 4.82 2.63 5.91
N TYR A 100 4.00 3.44 6.58
CA TYR A 100 4.49 4.59 7.35
C TYR A 100 5.32 4.16 8.56
N ARG A 101 4.88 3.14 9.31
CA ARG A 101 5.64 2.58 10.45
C ARG A 101 7.03 2.12 10.00
N ILE A 102 7.12 1.41 8.88
CA ILE A 102 8.39 0.95 8.32
C ILE A 102 9.28 2.12 7.91
N ARG A 103 8.72 3.12 7.22
CA ARG A 103 9.48 4.31 6.81
C ARG A 103 10.06 5.06 8.01
N ILE A 104 9.28 5.22 9.07
CA ILE A 104 9.70 5.88 10.32
C ILE A 104 10.79 5.04 11.01
N LYS A 105 10.63 3.73 11.12
CA LYS A 105 11.65 2.84 11.71
C LYS A 105 12.97 2.93 10.93
N LEU A 106 12.92 2.80 9.60
CA LEU A 106 14.11 2.96 8.74
C LEU A 106 14.78 4.33 8.93
N TRP A 107 13.99 5.40 9.04
CA TRP A 107 14.53 6.74 9.30
C TRP A 107 15.23 6.82 10.65
N ASN A 108 14.62 6.29 11.71
CA ASN A 108 15.22 6.22 13.05
C ASN A 108 16.51 5.38 13.06
N ASP A 109 16.60 4.35 12.21
CA ASP A 109 17.81 3.54 12.01
C ASP A 109 18.87 4.21 11.10
N GLY A 110 18.64 5.47 10.70
CA GLY A 110 19.56 6.27 9.88
C GLY A 110 19.46 6.04 8.37
N ARG A 111 18.47 5.27 7.90
CA ARG A 111 18.17 5.04 6.47
C ARG A 111 17.23 6.12 5.96
N THR A 112 17.79 7.30 5.66
CA THR A 112 17.03 8.49 5.22
C THR A 112 16.98 8.66 3.70
N ASP A 113 17.69 7.80 2.96
CA ASP A 113 17.79 7.79 1.49
C ASP A 113 16.65 7.03 0.79
N ILE A 114 15.66 6.55 1.56
CA ILE A 114 14.53 5.76 1.05
C ILE A 114 13.56 6.66 0.27
N THR A 115 13.42 6.41 -1.03
CA THR A 115 12.53 7.16 -1.92
C THR A 115 11.12 6.59 -1.87
N SER A 116 10.99 5.27 -1.93
CA SER A 116 9.73 4.53 -1.94
C SER A 116 9.83 3.25 -1.12
N ILE A 117 8.69 2.63 -0.82
CA ILE A 117 8.60 1.33 -0.16
C ILE A 117 7.53 0.54 -0.90
N SER A 118 7.75 -0.75 -1.15
CA SER A 118 6.71 -1.69 -1.61
C SER A 118 6.48 -2.79 -0.58
N LEU A 119 5.22 -3.19 -0.42
CA LEU A 119 4.80 -4.38 0.30
C LEU A 119 4.34 -5.42 -0.72
N ASP A 120 4.85 -6.65 -0.61
CA ASP A 120 4.21 -7.81 -1.21
C ASP A 120 3.22 -8.40 -0.20
N PRO A 121 1.90 -8.27 -0.44
CA PRO A 121 0.88 -8.75 0.48
C PRO A 121 0.82 -10.29 0.54
N THR A 122 1.35 -11.00 -0.46
CA THR A 122 1.35 -12.46 -0.50
C THR A 122 2.38 -13.03 0.48
N THR A 123 3.53 -12.36 0.60
CA THR A 123 4.64 -12.84 1.43
C THR A 123 4.85 -12.01 2.69
N ASN A 124 4.05 -10.95 2.90
CA ASN A 124 4.26 -9.93 3.94
C ASN A 124 5.69 -9.38 3.95
N LYS A 125 6.30 -9.24 2.77
CA LYS A 125 7.67 -8.74 2.63
C LYS A 125 7.65 -7.29 2.21
N VAL A 126 8.50 -6.48 2.83
CA VAL A 126 8.71 -5.11 2.44
C VAL A 126 10.08 -4.88 1.84
N TYR A 127 10.08 -4.06 0.81
CA TYR A 127 11.23 -3.67 0.02
C TYR A 127 11.35 -2.14 0.04
N PRO A 128 12.25 -1.59 0.85
CA PRO A 128 12.57 -0.17 0.78
C PRO A 128 13.42 0.10 -0.47
N PHE A 129 13.00 1.08 -1.27
CA PHE A 129 13.72 1.52 -2.45
C PHE A 129 14.56 2.76 -2.14
N THR A 130 15.78 2.75 -2.65
CA THR A 130 16.61 3.95 -2.84
C THR A 130 16.68 4.26 -4.33
N ALA A 131 17.35 5.35 -4.71
CA ALA A 131 17.55 5.72 -6.11
C ALA A 131 18.26 4.64 -6.96
N ASN A 132 18.99 3.72 -6.34
CA ASN A 132 19.75 2.66 -7.02
C ASN A 132 19.32 1.24 -6.64
N THR A 133 18.14 1.05 -6.05
CA THR A 133 17.60 -0.28 -5.69
C THR A 133 16.52 -0.72 -6.67
N VAL A 134 16.59 -1.98 -7.10
CA VAL A 134 15.50 -2.67 -7.81
C VAL A 134 15.18 -4.00 -7.12
N VAL A 135 13.92 -4.37 -7.14
CA VAL A 135 13.45 -5.70 -6.71
C VAL A 135 13.12 -6.49 -7.97
N VAL A 136 13.65 -7.70 -8.05
CA VAL A 136 13.55 -8.55 -9.24
C VAL A 136 12.93 -9.89 -8.86
N GLY A 137 11.80 -10.21 -9.47
CA GLY A 137 11.25 -11.54 -9.45
C GLY A 137 11.83 -12.37 -10.59
N TYR A 138 12.17 -13.62 -10.28
CA TYR A 138 12.72 -14.56 -11.23
C TYR A 138 11.85 -15.80 -11.42
N GLU A 139 11.81 -16.31 -12.65
CA GLU A 139 11.13 -17.55 -12.98
C GLU A 139 12.13 -18.57 -13.53
N GLY A 140 11.84 -19.86 -13.35
CA GLY A 140 12.75 -20.94 -13.69
C GLY A 140 13.76 -21.25 -12.57
N THR A 141 14.65 -22.22 -12.82
CA THR A 141 15.66 -22.67 -11.85
C THR A 141 17.05 -22.76 -12.48
N GLY A 142 18.08 -22.62 -11.64
CA GLY A 142 19.48 -22.75 -12.06
C GLY A 142 19.85 -21.79 -13.19
N ALA A 143 20.47 -22.32 -14.25
CA ALA A 143 20.91 -21.54 -15.41
C ALA A 143 19.76 -21.01 -16.29
N ALA A 144 18.53 -21.53 -16.12
CA ALA A 144 17.35 -21.08 -16.85
C ALA A 144 16.57 -19.97 -16.12
N LYS A 145 17.11 -19.45 -15.00
CA LYS A 145 16.50 -18.37 -14.21
C LYS A 145 16.47 -17.09 -15.05
N ARG A 146 15.28 -16.57 -15.36
CA ARG A 146 15.07 -15.31 -16.11
C ARG A 146 14.23 -14.32 -15.30
N VAL A 147 14.40 -13.04 -15.57
CA VAL A 147 13.63 -11.98 -14.92
C VAL A 147 12.20 -11.97 -15.46
N PHE A 148 11.19 -12.10 -14.58
CA PHE A 148 9.78 -12.00 -14.97
C PHE A 148 9.11 -10.72 -14.45
N SER A 149 9.64 -10.13 -13.37
CA SER A 149 9.11 -8.89 -12.81
C SER A 149 10.22 -8.01 -12.27
N ILE A 150 10.04 -6.70 -12.40
CA ILE A 150 10.92 -5.67 -11.86
C ILE A 150 10.03 -4.65 -11.13
N SER A 151 10.41 -4.28 -9.92
CA SER A 151 9.85 -3.16 -9.17
C SER A 151 10.99 -2.23 -8.77
N ALA A 152 10.82 -0.93 -8.97
CA ALA A 152 11.86 0.07 -8.76
C ALA A 152 11.24 1.42 -8.37
N ASP A 153 12.09 2.39 -8.06
CA ASP A 153 11.66 3.79 -7.92
C ASP A 153 10.95 4.28 -9.20
N PRO A 154 9.90 5.11 -9.11
CA PRO A 154 9.21 5.65 -10.30
C PRO A 154 10.12 6.42 -11.27
N ASN A 155 11.25 6.96 -10.79
CA ASN A 155 12.21 7.68 -11.62
C ASN A 155 13.38 6.80 -12.11
N PHE A 156 13.31 5.48 -11.90
CA PHE A 156 14.35 4.57 -12.31
C PHE A 156 14.44 4.50 -13.84
N SER A 157 15.67 4.48 -14.38
CA SER A 157 15.90 4.57 -15.83
C SER A 157 15.34 3.34 -16.57
N GLN A 158 14.51 3.59 -17.60
CA GLN A 158 13.96 2.54 -18.45
C GLN A 158 15.05 1.72 -19.16
N ASP A 159 16.15 2.34 -19.57
CA ASP A 159 17.28 1.64 -20.19
C ASP A 159 17.94 0.66 -19.21
N LEU A 160 18.03 1.04 -17.92
CA LEU A 160 18.53 0.15 -16.88
C LEU A 160 17.55 -1.00 -16.63
N ILE A 161 16.23 -0.75 -16.67
CA ILE A 161 15.21 -1.81 -16.57
C ILE A 161 15.39 -2.83 -17.69
N ILE A 162 15.55 -2.39 -18.94
CA ILE A 162 15.75 -3.28 -20.10
C ILE A 162 17.01 -4.13 -19.94
N ARG A 163 18.12 -3.52 -19.50
CA ARG A 163 19.38 -4.23 -19.22
C ARG A 163 19.19 -5.28 -18.13
N ILE A 164 18.53 -4.93 -17.02
CA ILE A 164 18.25 -5.86 -15.92
C ILE A 164 17.35 -7.00 -16.38
N GLN A 165 16.33 -6.70 -17.20
CA GLN A 165 15.44 -7.70 -17.76
C GLN A 165 16.17 -8.68 -18.70
N SER A 166 17.23 -8.24 -19.36
CA SER A 166 18.12 -9.11 -20.15
C SER A 166 19.10 -9.95 -19.31
N GLY A 167 19.07 -9.81 -17.97
CA GLY A 167 19.95 -10.52 -17.04
C GLY A 167 21.23 -9.77 -16.69
N GLU A 168 21.41 -8.53 -17.14
CA GLU A 168 22.55 -7.71 -16.80
C GLU A 168 22.42 -7.12 -15.38
N LYS A 169 23.54 -6.95 -14.66
CA LYS A 169 23.60 -6.16 -13.43
C LYS A 169 24.36 -4.85 -13.70
N PRO A 170 23.66 -3.72 -13.96
CA PRO A 170 24.34 -2.46 -14.19
C PRO A 170 25.19 -2.02 -12.98
N PRO A 171 26.35 -1.37 -13.20
CA PRO A 171 27.19 -0.87 -12.11
C PRO A 171 26.43 0.07 -11.17
N GLY A 172 26.64 -0.09 -9.86
CA GLY A 172 26.01 0.75 -8.84
C GLY A 172 24.55 0.41 -8.53
N ILE A 173 23.91 -0.48 -9.27
CA ILE A 173 22.53 -0.92 -8.99
C ILE A 173 22.53 -2.10 -8.02
N GLN A 174 21.75 -1.94 -6.95
CA GLN A 174 21.44 -3.02 -6.02
C GLN A 174 20.22 -3.78 -6.52
N ILE A 175 20.41 -5.05 -6.85
CA ILE A 175 19.32 -5.98 -7.20
C ILE A 175 18.96 -6.78 -5.95
N ILE A 176 17.70 -6.69 -5.54
CA ILE A 176 17.10 -7.48 -4.47
C ILE A 176 16.27 -8.58 -5.15
N ASP A 177 16.59 -9.83 -4.89
CA ASP A 177 15.76 -10.95 -5.33
C ASP A 177 14.45 -10.94 -4.52
N LYS A 178 13.31 -10.93 -5.20
CA LYS A 178 11.99 -10.79 -4.59
C LYS A 178 11.69 -11.94 -3.62
N ASP A 179 12.05 -13.17 -3.96
CA ASP A 179 11.68 -14.34 -3.18
C ASP A 179 12.55 -14.51 -1.94
N THR A 180 13.82 -14.09 -2.02
CA THR A 180 14.81 -14.30 -0.94
C THR A 180 15.18 -13.04 -0.18
N GLY A 181 15.01 -11.86 -0.78
CA GLY A 181 15.26 -10.57 -0.16
C GLY A 181 14.05 -10.02 0.61
N GLY A 182 14.11 -8.71 0.92
CA GLY A 182 13.11 -8.01 1.71
C GLY A 182 13.13 -8.37 3.19
N PHE A 183 12.27 -7.73 3.96
CA PHE A 183 12.07 -8.02 5.38
C PHE A 183 10.61 -8.42 5.63
N ASN A 184 10.37 -9.40 6.51
CA ASN A 184 9.02 -9.66 6.98
C ASN A 184 8.54 -8.44 7.78
N VAL A 185 7.36 -7.90 7.44
CA VAL A 185 6.86 -6.66 8.05
C VAL A 185 6.68 -6.76 9.56
N TYR A 186 6.05 -7.85 10.03
CA TYR A 186 5.72 -8.00 11.44
C TYR A 186 6.97 -8.24 12.28
N GLU A 187 7.88 -9.09 11.80
CA GLU A 187 9.17 -9.30 12.47
C GLU A 187 10.01 -8.01 12.49
N PHE A 188 10.03 -7.25 11.39
CA PHE A 188 10.80 -6.01 11.31
C PHE A 188 10.23 -4.92 12.23
N LEU A 189 8.91 -4.83 12.35
CA LEU A 189 8.24 -3.86 13.21
C LEU A 189 8.08 -4.32 14.67
N GLU A 190 8.42 -5.58 14.98
CA GLU A 190 8.25 -6.19 16.31
C GLU A 190 6.77 -6.19 16.76
N LEU A 191 5.86 -6.55 15.84
CA LEU A 191 4.41 -6.60 16.02
C LEU A 191 3.86 -8.03 16.18
#